data_AF-A0A5K0Y213-F1
#
_entry.id   AF-A0A5K0Y213-F1
#
_cell.length_a   1.000
_cell.length_b   1.000
_cell.length_c   1.000
_cell.angle_alpha   90.00
_cell.angle_beta   90.00
_cell.angle_gamma   90.00
#
_symmetry.space_group_name_H-M   'P 1'
#
loop_
_entity.id
_entity.type
_entity.pdbx_description
1 polymer ?
#
loop_
_entity_poly.entity_id
_entity_poly.type
_entity_poly.pdbx_seq_one_letter_code
_entity_poly.pdbx_strand_id
1 'polypeptide(L)' 'TRVSNELGAGCPRAAKLAVFVVVLLALIDILVVSISLFSIRYQLGHAYSSEKEVIEYVVKMAPLLSLSTCMDGLQGVLS' A
#
# COMPACT_ATOMS: atom_id res chain seq x y z
N THR A 1 12.45 10.13 -11.31
CA THR A 1 12.98 11.15 -12.25
C THR A 1 12.83 12.59 -11.76
N ARG A 2 11.76 12.99 -11.06
CA ARG A 2 11.60 14.37 -10.52
C ARG A 2 12.68 14.80 -9.52
N VAL A 3 12.95 13.99 -8.49
CA VAL A 3 13.93 14.33 -7.44
C VAL A 3 15.34 14.49 -8.01
N SER A 4 15.76 13.57 -8.88
CA SER A 4 17.06 13.63 -9.57
C SER A 4 17.15 14.84 -10.51
N ASN A 5 16.05 15.23 -11.17
CA ASN A 5 16.00 16.42 -12.02
C ASN A 5 16.19 17.72 -11.22
N GLU A 6 15.52 17.86 -10.07
CA GLU A 6 15.66 19.05 -9.21
C GLU A 6 17.02 19.14 -8.50
N LEU A 7 17.62 17.99 -8.16
CA LEU A 7 18.99 17.92 -7.63
C LEU A 7 20.02 18.31 -8.70
N GLY A 8 19.87 17.82 -9.94
CA GLY A 8 20.74 18.19 -11.07
C GLY A 8 20.62 19.66 -11.48
N ALA A 9 19.44 20.27 -11.29
CA ALA A 9 19.21 21.69 -11.51
C ALA A 9 19.74 22.60 -10.38
N GLY A 10 20.36 22.04 -9.34
CA GLY A 10 20.89 22.82 -8.21
C GLY A 10 19.80 23.45 -7.34
N CYS A 11 18.57 22.94 -7.38
CA CYS A 11 17.41 23.47 -6.67
C CYS A 11 16.99 22.53 -5.50
N PRO A 12 17.74 22.51 -4.37
CA PRO A 12 17.52 21.56 -3.28
C PRO A 12 16.17 21.72 -2.58
N ARG A 13 15.55 22.90 -2.64
CA ARG A 13 14.20 23.12 -2.08
C ARG A 13 13.13 22.38 -2.89
N ALA A 14 13.19 22.46 -4.22
CA ALA A 14 12.26 21.77 -5.10
C ALA A 14 12.45 20.24 -5.03
N ALA A 15 13.70 19.77 -4.92
CA ALA A 15 13.99 18.36 -4.69
C ALA A 15 13.37 17.83 -3.39
N LYS A 16 13.50 18.58 -2.27
CA LYS A 16 12.88 18.20 -0.99
C LYS A 16 11.35 18.15 -1.08
N LEU A 17 10.73 19.12 -1.74
CA LEU A 17 9.28 19.14 -1.93
C LEU A 17 8.82 17.93 -2.76
N ALA A 18 9.54 17.59 -3.82
CA ALA A 18 9.24 16.44 -4.66
C ALA A 18 9.31 15.12 -3.88
N VAL A 19 10.33 14.93 -3.02
CA VAL A 19 10.41 13.75 -2.14
C VAL A 19 9.23 13.71 -1.19
N PHE A 20 8.90 14.83 -0.53
CA PHE A 20 7.82 14.90 0.43
C PHE A 20 6.46 14.52 -0.18
N VAL A 21 6.14 15.06 -1.36
CA VAL A 21 4.90 14.74 -2.08
C VAL A 21 4.84 13.26 -2.46
N VAL A 22 5.95 12.69 -2.96
CA VAL A 22 6.01 11.27 -3.34
C VAL A 22 5.79 10.36 -2.12
N VAL A 23 6.44 10.66 -0.99
CA VAL A 23 6.28 9.89 0.25
C VAL A 23 4.84 9.98 0.75
N LEU A 24 4.23 11.16 0.75
CA LEU A 24 2.83 11.32 1.17
C LEU A 24 1.86 10.57 0.27
N LEU A 25 2.03 10.66 -1.06
CA LEU A 25 1.18 9.94 -2.01
C LEU A 25 1.30 8.42 -1.82
N ALA A 26 2.52 7.92 -1.62
CA ALA A 26 2.73 6.51 -1.39
C ALA A 26 2.12 6.03 -0.07
N LEU A 27 2.22 6.81 1.00
CA LEU A 27 1.56 6.49 2.28
C LEU A 27 0.03 6.42 2.14
N ILE A 28 -0.56 7.35 1.39
CA ILE A 28 -2.01 7.34 1.10
C ILE A 28 -2.38 6.09 0.30
N ASP A 29 -1.61 5.77 -0.75
CA ASP A 29 -1.85 4.60 -1.59
C ASP A 29 -1.83 3.30 -0.79
N ILE A 30 -0.79 3.10 0.03
CA ILE A 30 -0.66 1.93 0.92
C ILE A 30 -1.85 1.82 1.87
N LEU A 31 -2.29 2.94 2.44
CA LEU A 31 -3.44 2.97 3.35
C LEU A 31 -4.73 2.58 2.63
N VAL A 32 -4.96 3.14 1.43
CA VAL A 32 -6.14 2.86 0.60
C VAL A 32 -6.18 1.39 0.20
N VAL A 33 -5.06 0.83 -0.26
CA VAL A 33 -4.94 -0.59 -0.62
C VAL A 33 -5.21 -1.47 0.59
N SER A 34 -4.59 -1.18 1.73
CA SER A 34 -4.75 -1.96 2.96
C SER A 34 -6.19 -1.95 3.47
N ILE A 35 -6.82 -0.78 3.55
CA ILE A 35 -8.23 -0.63 3.96
C ILE A 35 -9.15 -1.39 3.00
N SER A 36 -8.93 -1.24 1.69
CA SER A 36 -9.74 -1.92 0.68
C SER A 36 -9.64 -3.44 0.83
N LEU A 37 -8.44 -3.97 1.03
CA LEU A 37 -8.19 -5.41 1.20
C LEU A 37 -8.87 -5.94 2.47
N PHE A 38 -8.82 -5.16 3.56
CA PHE A 38 -9.51 -5.49 4.80
C PHE A 38 -11.03 -5.43 4.67
N SER A 39 -11.58 -4.44 3.95
CA SER A 39 -13.02 -4.27 3.76
C SER A 39 -13.64 -5.33 2.84
N ILE A 40 -12.93 -5.73 1.78
CA ILE A 40 -13.44 -6.69 0.78
C ILE A 40 -13.25 -8.15 1.25
N ARG A 41 -12.62 -8.41 2.40
CA ARG A 41 -12.33 -9.78 2.91
C ARG A 41 -13.51 -10.75 2.90
N TYR A 42 -14.72 -10.27 3.19
CA TYR A 42 -15.94 -11.08 3.17
C TYR A 42 -16.45 -11.38 1.76
N GLN A 43 -16.20 -10.48 0.79
CA GLN A 43 -16.53 -10.72 -0.61
C GLN A 43 -15.45 -11.57 -1.30
N LEU A 44 -14.17 -11.40 -0.93
CA LEU A 44 -13.07 -12.22 -1.43
C LEU A 44 -13.27 -13.70 -1.10
N GLY A 45 -13.67 -14.02 0.12
CA GLY A 45 -14.00 -15.41 0.48
C GLY A 45 -15.05 -16.01 -0.45
N HIS A 46 -16.14 -15.28 -0.71
CA HIS A 46 -17.21 -15.72 -1.62
C HIS A 46 -16.79 -15.78 -3.10
N ALA A 47 -15.87 -14.92 -3.54
CA ALA A 47 -15.36 -14.92 -4.91
C ALA A 47 -14.45 -16.12 -5.18
N TYR A 48 -13.70 -16.59 -4.18
CA TYR A 48 -12.76 -17.70 -4.32
C TYR A 48 -13.39 -19.08 -4.13
N SER A 49 -14.37 -19.22 -3.24
CA SER A 49 -15.02 -20.51 -3.01
C SER A 49 -16.44 -20.35 -2.48
N SER A 50 -17.30 -21.31 -2.80
CA SER A 50 -18.64 -21.44 -2.19
C SER A 50 -18.63 -22.27 -0.90
N GLU A 51 -17.49 -22.89 -0.54
CA GLU A 51 -17.36 -23.67 0.68
C GLU A 51 -17.08 -22.77 1.89
N LYS A 52 -17.90 -22.93 2.94
CA LYS A 52 -17.86 -22.10 4.15
C LYS A 52 -16.51 -22.13 4.86
N GLU A 53 -15.84 -23.29 4.90
CA GLU A 53 -14.51 -23.42 5.53
C GLU A 53 -13.46 -22.54 4.84
N VAL A 54 -13.47 -22.52 3.50
CA VAL A 54 -12.53 -21.70 2.71
C VAL A 54 -12.82 -20.22 2.91
N ILE A 55 -14.10 -19.82 2.92
CA ILE A 55 -14.52 -18.43 3.19
C ILE A 55 -14.03 -17.98 4.57
N GLU A 56 -14.25 -18.79 5.61
CA GLU A 56 -13.85 -18.44 6.97
C GLU A 56 -12.33 -18.35 7.13
N TYR A 57 -11.59 -19.22 6.44
CA TYR A 57 -10.14 -19.18 6.41
C TYR A 57 -9.62 -17.88 5.76
N VAL A 58 -10.14 -17.52 4.59
CA VAL A 58 -9.77 -16.27 3.89
C VAL A 58 -10.09 -15.05 4.75
N VAL A 59 -11.25 -15.02 5.39
CA VAL A 59 -11.66 -13.92 6.28
C VAL A 59 -10.75 -13.79 7.50
N LYS A 60 -10.24 -14.90 8.06
CA LYS A 60 -9.27 -14.91 9.18
C LYS A 60 -7.87 -14.48 8.75
N MET A 61 -7.45 -14.79 7.53
CA MET A 61 -6.11 -14.48 7.02
C MET A 61 -6.02 -13.08 6.40
N ALA A 62 -7.11 -12.51 5.89
CA ALA A 62 -7.13 -11.19 5.26
C ALA A 62 -6.57 -10.03 6.12
N PRO A 63 -6.77 -9.96 7.45
CA PRO A 63 -6.14 -8.94 8.29
C PRO A 63 -4.60 -9.06 8.30
N LEU A 64 -4.08 -10.29 8.33
CA LEU A 64 -2.64 -10.55 8.27
C LEU A 64 -2.09 -10.13 6.92
N LEU A 65 -2.80 -10.47 5.84
CA LEU A 65 -2.44 -10.08 4.47
C LEU A 65 -2.39 -8.55 4.33
N SER A 66 -3.42 -7.86 4.81
CA SER A 66 -3.45 -6.39 4.81
C SER A 66 -2.30 -5.78 5.60
N LEU A 67 -1.92 -6.37 6.74
CA LEU A 67 -0.80 -5.89 7.54
C LEU A 67 0.52 -6.10 6.81
N SER A 68 0.73 -7.27 6.20
CA SER A 68 1.93 -7.56 5.40
C SER A 68 2.06 -6.61 4.22
N THR A 69 0.98 -6.39 3.44
CA THR A 69 1.00 -5.43 2.32
C THR A 69 1.32 -4.01 2.78
N CYS A 70 0.84 -3.60 3.96
CA CYS A 70 1.17 -2.31 4.55
C CYS A 70 2.67 -2.20 4.88
N MET A 71 3.24 -3.23 5.51
CA MET A 71 4.67 -3.30 5.84
C MET A 71 5.55 -3.30 4.58
N ASP A 72 5.20 -4.10 3.57
CA ASP A 72 5.92 -4.18 2.30
C ASP A 72 5.88 -2.84 1.55
N GLY A 73 4.72 -2.19 1.52
CA GLY A 73 4.55 -0.87 0.93
C GLY A 73 5.40 0.19 1.64
N LEU A 74 5.40 0.19 2.98
CA LEU A 74 6.22 1.12 3.75
C LEU A 74 7.72 0.88 3.51
N GLN A 75 8.14 -0.37 3.45
CA GLN A 75 9.53 -0.73 3.15
C GLN A 75 9.94 -0.30 1.74
N GLY A 76 9.07 -0.45 0.75
CA GLY A 76 9.32 0.03 -0.62
C GLY A 76 9.43 1.55 -0.75
N VAL A 77 8.77 2.32 0.13
CA VAL A 77 8.90 3.79 0.19
C VAL A 77 10.20 4.23 0.86
N LEU A 78 10.71 3.42 1.79
CA LEU A 78 11.93 3.72 2.56
C LEU A 78 13.22 3.18 1.92
N SER A 79 13.12 2.21 1.00
CA SER A 79 14.25 1.62 0.27
C SER A 79 14.71 2.47 -0.91
#